data_AF-A0A953MW78-F1
#
_entry.id   AF-A0A953MW78-F1
#
_cell.length_a   1.000
_cell.length_b   1.000
_cell.length_c   1.000
_cell.angle_alpha   90.00
_cell.angle_beta   90.00
_cell.angle_gamma   90.00
#
_symmetry.space_group_name_H-M   'P 1'
#
loop_
_entity.id
_entity.type
_entity.pdbx_description
1 polymer ?
#
loop_
_entity_poly.entity_id
_entity_poly.type
_entity_poly.pdbx_seq_one_letter_code
_entity_poly.pdbx_strand_id
1 'polypeptide(L)'
;MKNAIFLGALAIVASTSLRAQGPVDWNTAGNFSLNPLSSFLGTTDGVPINFRTDNLFRARINERVTYSSLNTFPNIPADGFTLITPDMGFLNQPPSGPFSRLHLAEGGEDGNAEQWGYRPWQRNGVTFTGNTDQGYIGQKFREGGE
;
A
#
# COMPACT_ATOMS: atom_id res chain seq x y z
N MET A 1 26.10 16.08 -73.14
CA MET A 1 25.00 16.07 -72.15
C MET A 1 25.53 15.48 -70.87
N LYS A 2 25.66 16.29 -69.81
CA LYS A 2 26.18 15.87 -68.48
C LYS A 2 24.98 15.50 -67.61
N ASN A 3 24.89 14.24 -67.21
CA ASN A 3 23.85 13.77 -66.28
C ASN A 3 24.32 14.01 -64.85
N ALA A 4 23.71 14.96 -64.16
CA ALA A 4 23.89 15.13 -62.72
C ALA A 4 22.79 14.36 -61.99
N ILE A 5 23.18 13.29 -61.28
CA ILE A 5 22.33 12.62 -60.30
C ILE A 5 22.55 13.37 -58.98
N PHE A 6 21.58 14.16 -58.55
CA PHE A 6 21.55 14.67 -57.18
C PHE A 6 20.81 13.65 -56.30
N LEU A 7 21.57 12.94 -55.47
CA LEU A 7 21.00 12.15 -54.38
C LEU A 7 20.38 13.10 -53.35
N GLY A 8 19.07 13.02 -53.17
CA GLY A 8 18.36 13.71 -52.10
C GLY A 8 18.85 13.20 -50.75
N ALA A 9 19.33 14.12 -49.90
CA ALA A 9 19.68 13.80 -48.53
C ALA A 9 18.41 13.45 -47.74
N LEU A 10 18.26 12.17 -47.41
CA LEU A 10 17.23 11.69 -46.49
C LEU A 10 17.68 12.02 -45.06
N ALA A 11 17.16 13.11 -44.50
CA ALA A 11 17.35 13.41 -43.08
C ALA A 11 16.52 12.43 -42.24
N ILE A 12 17.17 11.42 -41.66
CA ILE A 12 16.58 10.57 -40.62
C ILE A 12 16.49 11.43 -39.36
N VAL A 13 15.32 11.99 -39.09
CA VAL A 13 15.01 12.52 -37.76
C VAL A 13 14.72 11.31 -36.88
N ALA A 14 15.73 10.86 -36.13
CA ALA A 14 15.50 9.96 -35.02
C ALA A 14 14.67 10.72 -33.98
N SER A 15 13.37 10.45 -33.93
CA SER A 15 12.51 10.92 -32.85
C SER A 15 12.93 10.20 -31.57
N THR A 16 13.89 10.78 -30.86
CA THR A 16 14.00 10.52 -29.44
C THR A 16 12.70 11.02 -28.84
N SER A 17 11.89 10.10 -28.31
CA SER A 17 10.81 10.52 -27.45
C SER A 17 11.47 11.16 -26.24
N LEU A 18 11.57 12.50 -26.24
CA LEU A 18 11.59 13.28 -25.01
C LEU A 18 10.26 12.96 -24.35
N ARG A 19 10.22 11.87 -23.58
CA ARG A 19 9.20 11.74 -22.56
C ARG A 19 9.47 12.90 -21.62
N ALA A 20 8.72 13.99 -21.79
CA ALA A 20 8.33 14.83 -20.65
C ALA A 20 8.06 13.83 -19.54
N GLN A 21 8.71 14.01 -18.39
CA GLN A 21 8.64 13.08 -17.27
C GLN A 21 7.19 13.03 -16.78
N GLY A 22 6.37 12.26 -17.51
CA GLY A 22 5.12 11.72 -17.06
C GLY A 22 5.41 10.85 -15.84
N PRO A 23 4.36 10.44 -15.13
CA PRO A 23 4.48 9.69 -13.88
C PRO A 23 5.62 8.67 -14.00
N VAL A 24 6.60 8.76 -13.09
CA VAL A 24 7.71 7.81 -13.02
C VAL A 24 7.10 6.51 -12.51
N ASP A 25 6.41 5.81 -13.40
CA ASP A 25 5.70 4.58 -13.10
C ASP A 25 6.71 3.52 -12.68
N TRP A 26 6.29 2.65 -11.76
CA TRP A 26 7.11 1.49 -11.41
C TRP A 26 7.10 0.49 -12.56
N ASN A 27 8.25 0.25 -13.18
CA ASN A 27 8.36 -0.65 -14.33
C ASN A 27 8.19 -2.13 -13.93
N THR A 28 7.39 -2.89 -14.68
CA THR A 28 7.16 -4.33 -14.49
C THR A 28 8.37 -5.20 -14.80
N ALA A 29 9.33 -4.71 -15.59
CA ALA A 29 10.63 -5.34 -15.82
C ALA A 29 11.71 -4.88 -14.81
N GLY A 30 11.32 -4.06 -13.83
CA GLY A 30 12.23 -3.46 -12.86
C GLY A 30 12.76 -2.09 -13.27
N ASN A 31 13.19 -1.31 -12.29
CA ASN A 31 13.76 0.02 -12.48
C ASN A 31 15.28 -0.02 -12.27
N PHE A 32 16.03 0.74 -13.06
CA PHE A 32 17.48 0.90 -12.92
C PHE A 32 17.82 2.31 -12.36
N SER A 33 19.03 2.50 -11.85
CA SER A 33 19.51 3.79 -11.31
C SER A 33 18.63 4.38 -10.19
N LEU A 34 18.06 3.54 -9.34
CA LEU A 34 17.27 3.96 -8.18
C LEU A 34 18.13 4.58 -7.08
N ASN A 35 17.56 5.53 -6.34
CA ASN A 35 18.14 6.07 -5.11
C ASN A 35 17.33 5.59 -3.90
N PRO A 36 17.92 4.85 -2.94
CA PRO A 36 17.18 4.34 -1.79
C PRO A 36 16.60 5.41 -0.86
N LEU A 37 17.03 6.67 -0.96
CA LEU A 37 16.54 7.78 -0.14
C LEU A 37 15.33 8.51 -0.76
N SER A 38 15.10 8.38 -2.07
CA SER A 38 14.08 9.17 -2.77
C SER A 38 13.24 8.39 -3.79
N SER A 39 13.70 7.24 -4.27
CA SER A 39 12.91 6.36 -5.12
C SER A 39 12.07 5.41 -4.27
N PHE A 40 10.77 5.32 -4.54
CA PHE A 40 9.85 4.45 -3.81
C PHE A 40 8.72 3.95 -4.69
N LEU A 41 8.13 2.82 -4.29
CA LEU A 41 6.81 2.38 -4.77
C LEU A 41 5.77 2.90 -3.77
N GLY A 42 4.97 3.88 -4.16
CA GLY A 42 3.97 4.46 -3.26
C GLY A 42 3.41 5.79 -3.74
N THR A 43 2.85 6.56 -2.81
CA THR A 43 2.19 7.85 -3.07
C THR A 43 2.75 8.94 -2.15
N THR A 44 2.63 10.19 -2.58
CA THR A 44 2.94 11.38 -1.76
C THR A 44 1.71 12.03 -1.15
N ASP A 45 0.52 11.53 -1.49
CA ASP A 45 -0.75 12.26 -1.30
C ASP A 45 -1.41 11.94 0.04
N GLY A 46 -0.70 11.25 0.95
CA GLY A 46 -1.24 10.87 2.26
C GLY A 46 -2.41 9.89 2.16
N VAL A 47 -2.39 8.99 1.17
CA VAL A 47 -3.43 7.97 0.93
C VAL A 47 -2.84 6.57 1.02
N PRO A 48 -3.64 5.54 1.37
CA PRO A 48 -3.14 4.18 1.52
C PRO A 48 -2.70 3.59 0.18
N ILE A 49 -1.75 2.66 0.22
CA ILE A 49 -1.34 1.86 -0.94
C ILE A 49 -2.14 0.56 -0.93
N ASN A 50 -2.94 0.34 -1.97
CA ASN A 50 -3.74 -0.87 -2.13
C ASN A 50 -3.12 -1.81 -3.17
N PHE A 51 -3.01 -3.09 -2.83
CA PHE A 51 -2.60 -4.15 -3.75
C PHE A 51 -3.83 -4.87 -4.28
N ARG A 52 -3.82 -5.14 -5.59
CA ARG A 52 -4.93 -5.78 -6.30
C ARG A 52 -4.45 -6.87 -7.26
N THR A 53 -5.28 -7.88 -7.46
CA THR A 53 -5.16 -8.87 -8.54
C THR A 53 -6.50 -8.96 -9.25
N ASP A 54 -6.54 -8.91 -10.57
CA ASP A 54 -7.80 -8.88 -11.33
C ASP A 54 -8.74 -7.74 -10.89
N ASN A 55 -8.16 -6.58 -10.55
CA ASN A 55 -8.85 -5.42 -9.96
C ASN A 55 -9.60 -5.70 -8.62
N LEU A 56 -9.37 -6.87 -8.01
CA LEU A 56 -9.88 -7.20 -6.67
C LEU A 56 -8.84 -6.86 -5.62
N PHE A 57 -9.28 -6.31 -4.48
CA PHE A 57 -8.43 -6.00 -3.34
C PHE A 57 -7.80 -7.24 -2.72
N ARG A 58 -6.54 -7.12 -2.27
CA ARG A 58 -5.77 -8.19 -1.61
C ARG A 58 -5.03 -7.73 -0.36
N ALA A 59 -4.53 -6.50 -0.38
CA ALA A 59 -3.81 -5.95 0.75
C ALA A 59 -3.80 -4.41 0.73
N ARG A 60 -3.55 -3.82 1.89
CA ARG A 60 -3.36 -2.37 2.07
C ARG A 60 -2.19 -2.11 2.99
N ILE A 61 -1.43 -1.05 2.70
CA ILE A 61 -0.57 -0.37 3.69
C ILE A 61 -1.23 0.98 3.97
N ASN A 62 -1.52 1.25 5.24
CA ASN A 62 -2.08 2.51 5.66
C ASN A 62 -1.10 3.66 5.43
N GLU A 63 -1.65 4.81 5.09
CA GLU A 63 -1.05 6.13 5.22
C GLU A 63 -0.72 6.48 6.68
N ARG A 64 -0.30 7.73 6.93
CA ARG A 64 -0.30 8.28 8.29
C ARG A 64 -1.75 8.48 8.75
N VAL A 65 -2.20 7.68 9.72
CA VAL A 65 -3.59 7.66 10.19
C VAL A 65 -3.66 7.29 11.67
N THR A 66 -4.59 7.94 12.37
CA THR A 66 -4.99 7.58 13.73
C THR A 66 -6.48 7.28 13.74
N TYR A 67 -6.86 6.09 14.19
CA TYR A 67 -8.25 5.73 14.36
C TYR A 67 -8.82 6.47 15.57
N SER A 68 -9.98 7.10 15.37
CA SER A 68 -10.73 7.75 16.45
C SER A 68 -11.02 6.75 17.57
N SER A 69 -11.39 5.53 17.21
CA SER A 69 -11.54 4.41 18.14
C SER A 69 -11.27 3.06 17.45
N LEU A 70 -10.82 2.10 18.25
CA LEU A 70 -10.83 0.67 17.95
C LEU A 70 -11.39 -0.03 19.18
N ASN A 71 -12.58 -0.61 19.06
CA ASN A 71 -13.43 -0.94 20.21
C ASN A 71 -13.58 0.29 21.15
N THR A 72 -13.39 0.13 22.46
CA THR A 72 -13.46 1.20 23.47
C THR A 72 -12.17 2.03 23.58
N PHE A 73 -11.12 1.72 22.82
CA PHE A 73 -9.83 2.40 22.93
C PHE A 73 -9.73 3.57 21.94
N PRO A 74 -9.57 4.81 22.42
CA PRO A 74 -9.49 5.97 21.55
C PRO A 74 -8.07 6.18 20.99
N ASN A 75 -7.97 6.96 19.92
CA ASN A 75 -6.72 7.52 19.39
C ASN A 75 -5.64 6.45 19.11
N ILE A 76 -5.96 5.45 18.29
CA ILE A 76 -5.03 4.39 17.92
C ILE A 76 -4.22 4.80 16.69
N PRO A 77 -2.91 5.08 16.80
CA PRO A 77 -2.03 5.31 15.66
C PRO A 77 -1.88 4.00 14.89
N ALA A 78 -2.17 4.05 13.58
CA ALA A 78 -2.14 2.92 12.67
C ALA A 78 -1.30 3.21 11.41
N ASP A 79 -0.35 4.13 11.55
CA ASP A 79 0.63 4.50 10.52
C ASP A 79 1.35 3.26 9.98
N GLY A 80 1.22 3.03 8.66
CA GLY A 80 1.89 1.94 7.96
C GLY A 80 1.46 0.54 8.40
N PHE A 81 0.35 0.41 9.15
CA PHE A 81 -0.20 -0.91 9.42
C PHE A 81 -0.66 -1.56 8.11
N THR A 82 -0.45 -2.86 8.01
CA THR A 82 -0.69 -3.62 6.79
C THR A 82 -1.83 -4.61 6.98
N LEU A 83 -2.78 -4.61 6.06
CA LEU A 83 -3.89 -5.56 5.99
C LEU A 83 -3.66 -6.53 4.83
N ILE A 84 -3.92 -7.81 5.05
CA ILE A 84 -4.08 -8.83 4.01
C ILE A 84 -5.44 -9.50 4.20
N THR A 85 -6.28 -9.48 3.18
CA THR A 85 -7.64 -10.03 3.21
C THR A 85 -8.13 -10.34 1.78
N PRO A 86 -9.03 -11.32 1.59
CA PRO A 86 -9.52 -11.69 0.25
C PRO A 86 -10.37 -10.62 -0.44
N ASP A 87 -10.92 -9.63 0.27
CA ASP A 87 -11.80 -8.62 -0.34
C ASP A 87 -11.83 -7.28 0.43
N MET A 88 -12.68 -6.35 -0.02
CA MET A 88 -12.85 -5.03 0.59
C MET A 88 -13.75 -5.01 1.82
N GLY A 89 -14.44 -6.11 2.14
CA GLY A 89 -15.43 -6.19 3.20
C GLY A 89 -14.87 -5.78 4.57
N PHE A 90 -13.64 -6.21 4.87
CA PHE A 90 -12.93 -5.80 6.08
C PHE A 90 -12.82 -4.28 6.23
N LEU A 91 -12.72 -3.54 5.14
CA LEU A 91 -12.53 -2.08 5.15
C LEU A 91 -13.86 -1.31 5.29
N ASN A 92 -15.01 -1.99 5.21
CA ASN A 92 -16.34 -1.35 5.29
C ASN A 92 -16.83 -1.14 6.73
N GLN A 93 -16.06 -1.58 7.73
CA GLN A 93 -16.38 -1.43 9.16
C GLN A 93 -15.40 -0.47 9.86
N PRO A 94 -15.81 0.22 10.94
CA PRO A 94 -14.92 1.07 11.72
C PRO A 94 -14.10 0.27 12.75
N PRO A 95 -12.79 0.53 12.91
CA PRO A 95 -11.98 1.35 12.00
C PRO A 95 -11.71 0.63 10.68
N SER A 96 -11.73 1.37 9.57
CA SER A 96 -11.55 0.86 8.21
C SER A 96 -10.09 0.52 7.90
N GLY A 97 -9.50 -0.35 8.71
CA GLY A 97 -8.12 -0.78 8.52
C GLY A 97 -7.56 -1.69 9.63
N PRO A 98 -6.32 -2.16 9.44
CA PRO A 98 -5.65 -3.17 10.27
C PRO A 98 -5.43 -2.74 11.72
N PHE A 99 -5.37 -3.69 12.67
CA PHE A 99 -5.29 -3.38 14.12
C PHE A 99 -3.88 -3.39 14.70
N SER A 100 -2.95 -4.00 13.97
CA SER A 100 -1.53 -4.08 14.32
C SER A 100 -0.69 -3.94 13.05
N ARG A 101 0.64 -3.92 13.20
CA ARG A 101 1.61 -3.84 12.08
C ARG A 101 1.23 -4.72 10.90
N LEU A 102 0.83 -5.97 11.17
CA LEU A 102 0.22 -6.85 10.19
C LEU A 102 -1.13 -7.35 10.72
N HIS A 103 -2.14 -7.34 9.87
CA HIS A 103 -3.45 -7.93 10.12
C HIS A 103 -3.76 -8.91 8.99
N LEU A 104 -3.93 -10.18 9.34
CA LEU A 104 -4.49 -11.19 8.45
C LEU A 104 -5.97 -11.34 8.79
N ALA A 105 -6.85 -11.01 7.86
CA ALA A 105 -8.28 -11.01 8.11
C ALA A 105 -9.04 -11.75 7.02
N GLU A 106 -10.01 -12.59 7.40
CA GLU A 106 -10.99 -13.05 6.44
C GLU A 106 -11.84 -11.86 5.97
N GLY A 107 -12.23 -11.88 4.70
CA GLY A 107 -13.11 -10.88 4.11
C GLY A 107 -14.57 -11.16 4.44
N GLY A 108 -15.48 -10.83 3.53
CA GLY A 108 -16.92 -11.02 3.69
C GLY A 108 -17.68 -9.73 3.97
N GLU A 109 -19.00 -9.77 3.82
CA GLU A 109 -19.86 -8.57 3.81
C GLU A 109 -19.74 -7.73 5.09
N ASP A 110 -19.61 -8.39 6.24
CA ASP A 110 -19.45 -7.75 7.55
C ASP A 110 -17.99 -7.56 7.98
N GLY A 111 -17.03 -7.98 7.14
CA GLY A 111 -15.61 -7.70 7.32
C GLY A 111 -14.90 -8.43 8.46
N ASN A 112 -15.58 -9.24 9.28
CA ASN A 112 -15.00 -10.11 10.30
C ASN A 112 -13.92 -9.44 11.20
N ALA A 113 -14.06 -8.17 11.58
CA ALA A 113 -13.01 -7.45 12.32
C ALA A 113 -12.64 -8.04 13.67
N GLU A 114 -13.60 -8.64 14.39
CA GLU A 114 -13.51 -9.01 15.81
C GLU A 114 -12.57 -8.15 16.68
N GLN A 115 -13.13 -7.14 17.34
CA GLN A 115 -12.36 -6.09 18.05
C GLN A 115 -12.28 -6.29 19.57
N TRP A 116 -13.01 -7.25 20.16
CA TRP A 116 -13.16 -7.34 21.61
C TRP A 116 -11.88 -7.80 22.32
N GLY A 117 -11.05 -8.59 21.64
CA GLY A 117 -9.73 -9.00 22.10
C GLY A 117 -8.67 -7.90 22.03
N TYR A 118 -8.97 -6.77 21.35
CA TYR A 118 -7.95 -5.78 21.05
C TYR A 118 -7.49 -5.06 22.31
N ARG A 119 -6.19 -4.85 22.43
CA ARG A 119 -5.60 -3.98 23.45
C ARG A 119 -4.57 -3.07 22.78
N PRO A 120 -4.44 -1.80 23.21
CA PRO A 120 -3.49 -0.87 22.61
C PRO A 120 -2.10 -1.49 22.45
N TRP A 121 -1.61 -2.21 23.47
CA TRP A 121 -0.29 -2.83 23.47
C TRP A 121 -0.02 -3.85 22.33
N GLN A 122 -1.06 -4.29 21.62
CA GLN A 122 -0.97 -5.24 20.50
C GLN A 122 -0.52 -4.61 19.18
N ARG A 123 -0.40 -3.27 19.08
CA ARG A 123 0.01 -2.58 17.84
C ARG A 123 1.26 -3.17 17.18
N ASN A 124 2.23 -3.65 17.95
CA ASN A 124 3.46 -4.27 17.44
C ASN A 124 3.35 -5.80 17.31
N GLY A 125 2.62 -6.28 16.31
CA GLY A 125 2.49 -7.72 16.06
C GLY A 125 1.62 -8.06 14.87
N VAL A 126 1.14 -9.30 14.88
CA VAL A 126 0.23 -9.89 13.90
C VAL A 126 -1.11 -10.15 14.57
N THR A 127 -2.16 -9.54 14.04
CA THR A 127 -3.55 -9.83 14.43
C THR A 127 -4.17 -10.76 13.39
N PHE A 128 -4.97 -11.71 13.86
CA PHE A 128 -5.72 -12.65 13.05
C PHE A 128 -7.20 -12.49 13.36
N THR A 129 -8.00 -12.32 12.32
CA THR A 129 -9.46 -12.25 12.43
C THR A 129 -10.09 -13.02 11.27
N GLY A 130 -11.35 -13.39 11.39
CA GLY A 130 -12.04 -14.15 10.35
C GLY A 130 -13.24 -14.95 10.81
N ASN A 131 -13.51 -14.93 12.10
CA ASN A 131 -14.72 -15.42 12.74
C ASN A 131 -14.96 -14.53 13.99
N THR A 132 -15.65 -15.07 15.00
CA THR A 132 -15.91 -14.41 16.29
C THR A 132 -14.71 -14.39 17.25
N ASP A 133 -13.52 -14.82 16.80
CA ASP A 133 -12.31 -14.83 17.61
C ASP A 133 -11.25 -13.88 17.05
N GLN A 134 -10.55 -13.21 17.97
CA GLN A 134 -9.34 -12.45 17.65
C GLN A 134 -8.11 -13.21 18.13
N GLY A 135 -7.20 -13.50 17.21
CA GLY A 135 -5.86 -14.01 17.52
C GLY A 135 -4.83 -12.89 17.52
N TYR A 136 -3.83 -12.96 18.40
CA TYR A 136 -2.70 -12.03 18.40
C TYR A 136 -1.38 -12.74 18.72
N ILE A 137 -0.35 -12.44 17.93
CA ILE A 137 1.03 -12.82 18.22
C ILE A 137 1.91 -11.58 18.08
N GLY A 138 2.64 -11.23 19.13
CA GLY A 138 3.59 -10.14 19.08
C GLY A 138 4.09 -9.74 20.46
N GLN A 139 5.03 -8.81 20.47
CA GLN A 139 5.54 -8.25 21.70
C GLN A 139 4.60 -7.18 22.21
N LYS A 140 4.39 -7.14 23.52
CA LYS A 140 3.83 -5.96 24.16
C LYS A 140 4.69 -4.76 23.76
N PHE A 141 4.14 -3.81 23.01
CA PHE A 141 4.92 -2.65 22.58
C PHE A 141 5.30 -1.82 23.82
N ARG A 142 6.48 -1.19 23.80
CA ARG A 142 6.96 -0.35 24.89
C ARG A 142 6.15 0.97 24.94
N GLU A 143 5.40 1.18 26.00
CA GLU A 143 4.73 2.46 26.28
C GLU A 143 5.76 3.41 26.92
N GLY A 144 6.22 4.41 26.17
CA GLY A 144 7.22 5.37 26.65
C GLY A 144 8.66 4.82 26.58
N GLY A 145 9.51 5.52 25.84
CA GLY A 145 10.97 5.38 25.96
C GLY A 145 11.44 5.74 27.37
N GLU A 146 12.70 5.42 27.68
CA GLU A 146 13.38 5.98 28.86
C GLU A 146 13.14 7.48 29.00
#